data_AF-A0A2K3NBA3-F1
#
_entry.id   AF-A0A2K3NBA3-F1
#
_cell.length_a   1.000
_cell.length_b   1.000
_cell.length_c   1.000
_cell.angle_alpha   90.00
_cell.angle_beta   90.00
_cell.angle_gamma   90.00
#
_symmetry.space_group_name_H-M   'P 1'
#
loop_
_entity.id
_entity.type
_entity.pdbx_description
1 polymer ?
#
loop_
_entity_poly.entity_id
_entity_poly.type
_entity_poly.pdbx_seq_one_letter_code
_entity_poly.pdbx_strand_id
1 'polypeptide(L)'
;MTVYAYEDINTVLGTRFQKSILTTIHVKDVPFGEIDPVFAYMYSDELDAQWKVYAGNHLHLLTWNQCLQQPLISKGWTELRELLQLKYQFHKMDLVYYGDNIFQLLLPLTEPCPTNEFPSFHSLSTKLPEPFTFEIVLASPVAEPHLAEIIQTPAGDVLKFSFFDIAKSNRVDVDIDRIVN
;
A
#
# COMPACT_ATOMS: atom_id res chain seq x y z
N MET A 1 37.44 15.66 -4.60
CA MET A 1 36.86 15.67 -3.24
C MET A 1 35.52 16.41 -3.37
N THR A 2 34.43 15.67 -3.59
CA THR A 2 33.10 16.25 -3.81
C THR A 2 32.42 16.45 -2.46
N VAL A 3 32.13 17.70 -2.13
CA VAL A 3 31.36 18.08 -0.94
C VAL A 3 29.89 17.84 -1.28
N TYR A 4 29.29 16.81 -0.71
CA TYR A 4 27.84 16.67 -0.74
C TYR A 4 27.27 17.74 0.19
N ALA A 5 26.58 18.73 -0.37
CA ALA A 5 25.79 19.66 0.41
C ALA A 5 24.71 18.84 1.14
N TYR A 6 24.78 18.81 2.47
CA TYR A 6 23.82 18.16 3.33
C TYR A 6 22.59 19.05 3.45
N GLU A 7 21.43 18.59 3.00
CA GLU A 7 20.14 19.23 3.24
C GLU A 7 19.39 18.44 4.33
N ASP A 8 18.99 19.14 5.40
CA ASP A 8 18.10 18.57 6.42
C ASP A 8 16.76 18.18 5.78
N ILE A 9 16.22 17.02 6.14
CA ILE A 9 14.96 16.53 5.58
C ILE A 9 13.82 17.51 5.83
N ASN A 10 13.82 18.25 6.94
CA ASN A 10 12.81 19.29 7.18
C ASN A 10 12.92 20.46 6.19
N THR A 11 14.13 20.74 5.70
CA THR A 11 14.35 21.77 4.66
C THR A 11 13.87 21.28 3.30
N VAL A 12 14.11 20.01 2.97
CA VAL A 12 13.64 19.39 1.72
C VAL A 12 12.13 19.26 1.70
N LEU A 13 11.54 18.79 2.80
CA LEU A 13 10.10 18.60 2.92
C LEU A 13 9.38 19.94 3.00
N GLY A 14 9.98 20.97 3.60
CA GLY A 14 9.42 22.32 3.65
C GLY A 14 8.01 22.31 4.25
N THR A 15 7.01 22.72 3.46
CA THR A 15 5.59 22.75 3.84
C THR A 15 4.77 21.56 3.30
N ARG A 16 5.44 20.53 2.78
CA ARG A 16 4.76 19.35 2.22
C ARG A 16 4.03 18.58 3.31
N PHE A 17 2.82 18.14 2.99
CA PHE A 17 2.05 17.25 3.85
C PHE A 17 2.26 15.81 3.40
N GLN A 18 2.28 14.90 4.38
CA GLN A 18 2.23 13.47 4.12
C GLN A 18 0.95 13.14 3.33
N LYS A 19 1.11 12.45 2.20
CA LYS A 19 -0.01 11.97 1.38
C LYS A 19 -0.40 10.54 1.73
N SER A 20 0.59 9.66 1.93
CA SER A 20 0.38 8.24 2.24
C SER A 20 1.58 7.63 2.95
N ILE A 21 1.40 6.42 3.49
CA ILE A 21 2.48 5.54 3.93
C ILE A 21 2.40 4.26 3.09
N LEU A 22 3.51 3.90 2.47
CA LEU A 22 3.71 2.62 1.79
C LEU A 22 4.48 1.69 2.73
N THR A 23 3.98 0.49 2.98
CA THR A 23 4.75 -0.57 3.64
C THR A 23 5.32 -1.50 2.58
N THR A 24 6.57 -1.94 2.75
CA THR A 24 7.20 -2.99 1.94
C THR A 24 8.10 -3.87 2.82
N ILE A 25 8.48 -5.05 2.34
CA ILE A 25 9.36 -5.97 3.07
C ILE A 25 10.70 -6.07 2.34
N HIS A 26 11.78 -5.76 3.05
CA HIS A 26 13.12 -6.04 2.59
C HIS A 26 13.49 -7.48 2.92
N VAL A 27 13.66 -8.30 1.89
CA VAL A 27 14.12 -9.69 2.00
C VAL A 27 15.62 -9.76 1.68
N LYS A 28 16.38 -10.48 2.51
CA LYS A 28 17.82 -10.68 2.28
C LYS A 28 18.03 -11.42 0.95
N ASP A 29 19.00 -10.94 0.17
CA ASP A 29 19.43 -11.49 -1.13
C ASP A 29 18.36 -11.42 -2.25
N VAL A 30 17.26 -10.68 -2.03
CA VAL A 30 16.25 -10.39 -3.06
C VAL A 30 16.46 -8.96 -3.59
N PRO A 31 16.68 -8.76 -4.90
CA PRO A 31 17.09 -7.46 -5.45
C PRO A 31 15.90 -6.51 -5.74
N PHE A 32 14.74 -6.77 -5.15
CA PHE A 32 13.54 -5.94 -5.31
C PHE A 32 12.67 -5.97 -4.05
N GLY A 33 11.87 -4.93 -3.90
CA GLY A 33 10.80 -4.83 -2.90
C GLY A 33 9.45 -4.79 -3.59
N GLU A 34 8.50 -5.57 -3.08
CA GLU A 34 7.11 -5.56 -3.54
C GLU A 34 6.38 -4.34 -2.97
N ILE A 35 5.59 -3.67 -3.81
CA ILE A 35 4.78 -2.49 -3.44
C ILE A 35 3.31 -2.91 -3.36
N ASP A 36 2.54 -2.20 -2.53
CA ASP A 36 1.09 -2.35 -2.50
C ASP A 36 0.46 -1.94 -3.86
N PRO A 37 -0.25 -2.84 -4.56
CA PRO A 37 -0.97 -2.49 -5.79
C PRO A 37 -1.97 -1.35 -5.63
N VAL A 38 -2.60 -1.21 -4.45
CA VAL A 38 -3.54 -0.10 -4.17
C VAL A 38 -2.81 1.24 -4.16
N PHE A 39 -1.65 1.31 -3.49
CA PHE A 39 -0.80 2.49 -3.52
C PHE A 39 -0.33 2.81 -4.94
N ALA A 40 0.17 1.80 -5.66
CA ALA A 40 0.66 1.97 -7.02
C ALA A 40 -0.42 2.50 -7.96
N TYR A 41 -1.66 1.99 -7.85
CA TYR A 41 -2.80 2.48 -8.63
C TYR A 41 -3.16 3.92 -8.27
N MET A 42 -3.31 4.21 -6.96
CA MET A 42 -3.75 5.52 -6.45
C MET A 42 -2.83 6.67 -6.88
N TYR A 43 -1.52 6.42 -6.97
CA TYR A 43 -0.51 7.45 -7.25
C TYR A 43 0.17 7.26 -8.61
N SER A 44 -0.35 6.39 -9.47
CA SER A 44 0.25 6.05 -10.77
C SER A 44 0.46 7.25 -11.69
N ASP A 45 -0.46 8.22 -11.66
CA ASP A 45 -0.41 9.41 -12.51
C ASP A 45 0.66 10.43 -12.09
N GLU A 46 1.17 10.36 -10.85
CA GLU A 46 2.17 11.30 -10.32
C GLU A 46 3.51 10.67 -9.97
N LEU A 47 3.60 9.34 -9.94
CA LEU A 47 4.84 8.63 -9.68
C LEU A 47 5.66 8.45 -10.97
N ASP A 48 6.89 8.92 -10.93
CA ASP A 48 7.91 8.65 -11.92
C ASP A 48 8.67 7.36 -11.60
N ALA A 49 9.46 6.89 -12.56
CA ALA A 49 10.31 5.71 -12.40
C ALA A 49 11.38 5.86 -11.30
N GLN A 50 11.81 7.09 -10.96
CA GLN A 50 12.86 7.33 -9.96
C GLN A 50 12.30 7.99 -8.71
N TRP A 51 12.50 7.35 -7.56
CA TRP A 51 12.04 7.81 -6.25
C TRP A 51 13.20 8.30 -5.42
N LYS A 52 13.03 9.46 -4.78
CA LYS A 52 13.95 10.06 -3.83
C LYS A 52 13.56 9.60 -2.43
N VAL A 53 14.32 8.68 -1.86
CA VAL A 53 14.08 8.12 -0.52
C VAL A 53 15.07 8.71 0.46
N TYR A 54 14.57 9.43 1.46
CA TYR A 54 15.38 9.97 2.54
C TYR A 54 15.40 8.99 3.72
N ALA A 55 16.56 8.38 3.95
CA ALA A 55 16.83 7.50 5.09
C ALA A 55 17.64 8.26 6.15
N GLY A 56 16.93 8.92 7.07
CA GLY A 56 17.54 9.93 7.94
C GLY A 56 18.05 11.10 7.11
N ASN A 57 19.36 11.35 7.14
CA ASN A 57 20.01 12.45 6.40
C ASN A 57 20.60 12.01 5.05
N HIS A 58 20.34 10.78 4.61
CA HIS A 58 20.87 10.24 3.36
C HIS A 58 19.78 10.19 2.29
N LEU A 59 20.00 10.87 1.17
CA LEU A 59 19.21 10.69 -0.04
C LEU A 59 19.64 9.41 -0.74
N HIS A 60 18.67 8.55 -1.01
CA HIS A 60 18.84 7.30 -1.73
C HIS A 60 17.86 7.25 -2.90
N LEU A 61 18.28 6.68 -4.04
CA LEU A 61 17.44 6.60 -5.22
C LEU A 61 16.93 5.18 -5.41
N LEU A 62 15.62 5.02 -5.50
CA LEU A 62 14.98 3.76 -5.87
C LEU A 62 14.38 3.84 -7.28
N THR A 63 14.39 2.73 -8.01
CA THR A 63 13.69 2.64 -9.31
C THR A 63 12.43 1.80 -9.20
N TRP A 64 11.28 2.42 -9.46
CA TRP A 64 9.99 1.76 -9.64
C TRP A 64 9.84 1.25 -11.08
N ASN A 65 9.30 0.05 -11.25
CA ASN A 65 9.08 -0.57 -12.56
C ASN A 65 7.86 -0.04 -13.33
N GLN A 66 7.06 0.87 -12.75
CA GLN A 66 5.85 1.44 -13.34
C GLN A 66 4.80 0.39 -13.77
N CYS A 67 4.84 -0.79 -13.17
CA CYS A 67 3.90 -1.87 -13.44
C CYS A 67 2.81 -1.89 -12.37
N LEU A 68 1.53 -1.80 -12.76
CA LEU A 68 0.41 -1.84 -11.81
C LEU A 68 0.01 -3.27 -11.40
N GLN A 69 0.26 -4.27 -12.26
CA GLN A 69 -0.06 -5.66 -11.92
C GLN A 69 0.93 -6.27 -10.92
N GLN A 70 2.19 -5.84 -10.99
CA GLN A 70 3.26 -6.28 -10.11
C GLN A 70 4.20 -5.11 -9.84
N PRO A 71 3.81 -4.16 -8.97
CA PRO A 71 4.60 -2.98 -8.70
C PRO A 71 5.82 -3.35 -7.84
N LEU A 72 7.01 -3.03 -8.35
CA LEU A 72 8.28 -3.38 -7.72
C LEU A 72 9.22 -2.17 -7.69
N ILE A 73 9.95 -2.03 -6.59
CA ILE A 73 11.15 -1.19 -6.48
C ILE A 73 12.38 -2.06 -6.58
N SER A 74 13.40 -1.63 -7.32
CA SER A 74 14.53 -2.50 -7.70
C SER A 74 15.89 -1.83 -7.53
N LYS A 75 16.38 -1.06 -8.51
CA LYS A 75 17.69 -0.41 -8.40
C LYS A 75 17.74 0.48 -7.16
N GLY A 76 18.83 0.40 -6.39
CA GLY A 76 18.96 1.03 -5.08
C GLY A 76 18.41 0.18 -3.92
N TRP A 77 17.61 -0.86 -4.18
CA TRP A 77 16.98 -1.61 -3.10
C TRP A 77 17.99 -2.37 -2.24
N THR A 78 18.90 -3.10 -2.88
CA THR A 78 19.92 -3.90 -2.17
C THR A 78 20.85 -3.01 -1.34
N GLU A 79 21.19 -1.83 -1.85
CA GLU A 79 22.07 -0.86 -1.19
C GLU A 79 21.47 -0.31 0.11
N LEU A 80 20.14 -0.26 0.25
CA LEU A 80 19.49 0.11 1.51
C LEU A 80 19.85 -0.85 2.64
N ARG A 81 20.08 -2.14 2.34
CA ARG A 81 20.47 -3.13 3.34
C ARG A 81 21.78 -2.76 4.02
N GLU A 82 22.77 -2.38 3.21
CA GLU A 82 24.10 -2.01 3.68
C GLU A 82 24.06 -0.67 4.42
N LEU A 83 23.34 0.30 3.86
CA LEU A 83 23.14 1.63 4.44
C LEU A 83 22.52 1.55 5.85
N LEU A 84 21.51 0.70 6.03
CA LEU A 84 20.76 0.56 7.27
C LEU A 84 21.28 -0.57 8.18
N GLN A 85 22.33 -1.27 7.76
CA GLN A 85 22.93 -2.40 8.49
C GLN A 85 21.92 -3.48 8.90
N LEU A 86 20.99 -3.81 8.01
CA LEU A 86 19.91 -4.77 8.28
C LEU A 86 20.48 -6.18 8.50
N LYS A 87 20.17 -6.80 9.64
CA LYS A 87 20.81 -8.06 10.07
C LYS A 87 19.97 -9.30 9.81
N TYR A 88 18.66 -9.20 9.95
CA TYR A 88 17.72 -10.31 9.78
C TYR A 88 17.40 -10.64 8.31
N GLN A 89 16.73 -11.77 8.13
CA GLN A 89 16.26 -12.25 6.82
C GLN A 89 15.19 -11.32 6.23
N PHE A 90 14.31 -10.78 7.08
CA PHE A 90 13.19 -9.93 6.69
C PHE A 90 13.18 -8.68 7.56
N HIS A 91 12.93 -7.52 6.94
CA HIS A 91 12.66 -6.27 7.66
C HIS A 91 11.48 -5.57 7.02
N LYS A 92 10.52 -5.16 7.86
CA LYS A 92 9.46 -4.27 7.43
C LYS A 92 10.02 -2.86 7.25
N MET A 93 9.66 -2.21 6.16
CA MET A 93 10.03 -0.84 5.85
C MET A 93 8.77 -0.03 5.55
N ASP A 94 8.64 1.11 6.21
CA ASP A 94 7.54 2.05 5.98
C ASP A 94 8.11 3.32 5.33
N LEU A 95 7.60 3.66 4.16
CA LEU A 95 7.98 4.79 3.31
C LEU A 95 6.84 5.81 3.32
N VAL A 96 7.06 6.96 3.96
CA VAL A 96 6.11 8.08 3.95
C VAL A 96 6.25 8.84 2.64
N TYR A 97 5.15 8.96 1.89
CA TYR A 97 5.13 9.64 0.61
C TYR A 97 4.61 11.08 0.74
N TYR A 98 5.33 12.04 0.14
CA TYR A 98 5.05 13.48 0.23
C TYR A 98 4.71 14.13 -1.13
N GLY A 99 4.54 13.34 -2.19
CA GLY A 99 4.43 13.85 -3.57
C GLY A 99 5.79 14.08 -4.23
N ASP A 100 5.79 14.39 -5.52
CA ASP A 100 6.99 14.69 -6.33
C ASP A 100 8.10 13.63 -6.24
N ASN A 101 7.71 12.36 -6.12
CA ASN A 101 8.61 11.21 -5.94
C ASN A 101 9.46 11.27 -4.66
N ILE A 102 9.06 12.07 -3.67
CA ILE A 102 9.78 12.21 -2.40
C ILE A 102 9.16 11.27 -1.37
N PHE A 103 10.02 10.43 -0.82
CA PHE A 103 9.71 9.49 0.24
C PHE A 103 10.65 9.70 1.42
N GLN A 104 10.14 9.54 2.63
CA GLN A 104 10.93 9.39 3.83
C GLN A 104 10.83 7.95 4.32
N LEU A 105 11.97 7.30 4.51
CA LEU A 105 12.00 6.00 5.17
C LEU A 105 11.88 6.21 6.68
N LEU A 106 10.84 5.66 7.28
CA LEU A 106 10.76 5.52 8.73
C LEU A 106 11.78 4.47 9.14
N LEU A 107 12.61 4.80 10.13
CA LEU A 107 13.69 3.92 10.59
C LEU A 107 13.14 2.51 10.83
N PRO A 108 13.70 1.49 10.17
CA PRO A 108 13.15 0.14 10.25
C PRO A 108 13.17 -0.33 11.70
N LEU A 109 12.08 -0.97 12.12
CA LEU A 109 12.03 -1.67 13.39
C LEU A 109 13.15 -2.73 13.38
N THR A 110 14.03 -2.68 14.38
CA THR A 110 15.18 -3.57 14.51
C THR A 110 14.80 -4.98 14.98
N GLU A 111 13.54 -5.37 14.79
CA GLU A 111 13.01 -6.64 15.25
C GLU A 111 12.75 -7.57 14.05
N PRO A 112 12.95 -8.88 14.22
CA PRO A 112 12.62 -9.84 13.17
C PRO A 112 11.12 -9.77 12.86
N CYS A 113 10.77 -9.59 11.59
CA CYS A 113 9.39 -9.60 11.13
C CYS A 113 9.02 -11.01 10.64
N PRO A 114 8.09 -11.72 11.31
CA PRO A 114 7.62 -13.03 10.85
C PRO A 114 6.68 -12.89 9.65
N THR A 115 6.59 -13.93 8.81
CA THR A 115 5.87 -13.86 7.53
C THR A 115 4.35 -13.71 7.65
N ASN A 116 3.77 -13.98 8.81
CA ASN A 116 2.34 -13.76 9.09
C ASN A 116 2.00 -12.28 9.37
N GLU A 117 3.02 -11.45 9.61
CA GLU A 117 2.89 -9.99 9.76
C GLU A 117 3.15 -9.24 8.45
N PHE A 118 3.48 -9.96 7.37
CA PHE A 118 3.70 -9.33 6.07
C PHE A 118 2.37 -8.77 5.53
N PRO A 119 2.43 -7.67 4.76
CA PRO A 119 1.28 -7.22 3.99
C PRO A 119 0.70 -8.36 3.14
N SER A 120 -0.62 -8.42 3.01
CA SER A 120 -1.32 -9.50 2.29
C SER A 120 -0.94 -9.59 0.81
N PHE A 121 -0.50 -8.48 0.20
CA PHE A 121 -0.04 -8.47 -1.19
C PHE A 121 1.34 -9.11 -1.39
N HIS A 122 2.13 -9.29 -0.33
CA HIS A 122 3.52 -9.74 -0.45
C HIS A 122 3.59 -11.25 -0.75
N SER A 123 4.41 -11.65 -1.72
CA SER A 123 4.49 -13.05 -2.20
C SER A 123 4.86 -14.09 -1.14
N LEU A 124 5.67 -13.68 -0.15
CA LEU A 124 6.05 -14.52 1.00
C LEU A 124 5.10 -14.40 2.21
N SER A 125 4.00 -13.66 2.11
CA SER A 125 3.06 -13.52 3.22
C SER A 125 2.38 -14.85 3.53
N THR A 126 2.34 -15.18 4.81
CA THR A 126 1.52 -16.30 5.34
C THR A 126 0.27 -15.77 6.04
N LYS A 127 0.00 -14.46 5.95
CA LYS A 127 -1.23 -13.87 6.47
C LYS A 127 -2.41 -14.50 5.73
N LEU A 128 -3.41 -14.94 6.49
CA LEU A 128 -4.64 -15.44 5.89
C LEU A 128 -5.28 -14.31 5.06
N PRO A 129 -5.81 -14.59 3.86
CA PRO A 129 -6.54 -13.59 3.08
C PRO A 129 -7.69 -13.05 3.93
N GLU A 130 -7.59 -11.79 4.34
CA GLU A 130 -8.73 -11.09 4.91
C GLU A 130 -9.72 -10.83 3.77
N PRO A 131 -11.01 -11.15 3.94
CA PRO A 131 -11.99 -10.90 2.90
C PRO A 131 -12.03 -9.39 2.60
N PHE A 132 -11.81 -9.04 1.33
CA PHE A 132 -12.05 -7.69 0.86
C PHE A 132 -13.53 -7.41 1.02
N THR A 133 -13.84 -6.47 1.90
CA THR A 133 -15.20 -6.13 2.27
C THR A 133 -15.48 -4.70 1.82
N PHE A 134 -16.57 -4.49 1.09
CA PHE A 134 -17.11 -3.15 0.90
C PHE A 134 -18.61 -3.12 1.18
N GLU A 135 -19.04 -1.97 1.68
CA GLU A 135 -20.40 -1.74 2.13
C GLU A 135 -21.08 -0.73 1.21
N ILE A 136 -22.26 -1.10 0.70
CA ILE A 136 -23.13 -0.20 -0.05
C ILE A 136 -24.33 0.12 0.83
N VAL A 137 -24.49 1.40 1.15
CA VAL A 137 -25.71 1.91 1.79
C VAL A 137 -26.76 2.11 0.69
N LEU A 138 -27.87 1.40 0.78
CA LEU A 138 -28.97 1.58 -0.16
C LEU A 138 -29.69 2.89 0.15
N ALA A 139 -29.47 3.90 -0.70
CA ALA A 139 -30.25 5.12 -0.69
C ALA A 139 -31.72 4.80 -0.95
N SER A 140 -32.64 5.54 -0.31
CA SER A 140 -34.07 5.32 -0.47
C SER A 140 -34.45 5.28 -1.96
N PRO A 141 -35.33 4.36 -2.38
CA PRO A 141 -35.70 4.26 -3.77
C PRO A 141 -36.32 5.59 -4.22
N VAL A 142 -35.72 6.21 -5.25
CA VAL A 142 -36.42 7.21 -6.05
C VAL A 142 -37.64 6.50 -6.62
N ALA A 143 -38.82 7.08 -6.43
CA ALA A 143 -40.10 6.49 -6.77
C ALA A 143 -40.27 6.34 -8.30
N GLU A 144 -39.58 5.38 -8.92
CA GLU A 144 -39.86 4.93 -10.28
C GLU A 144 -40.52 3.54 -10.23
N PRO A 145 -41.83 3.43 -10.52
CA PRO A 145 -42.62 2.22 -10.29
C PRO A 145 -42.28 1.04 -11.21
N HIS A 146 -41.33 1.18 -12.14
CA HIS A 146 -41.03 0.18 -13.17
C HIS A 146 -39.77 -0.66 -12.89
N LEU A 147 -38.98 -0.33 -11.85
CA LEU A 147 -37.75 -1.06 -11.49
C LEU A 147 -37.84 -1.78 -10.13
N ALA A 148 -39.02 -1.74 -9.49
CA ALA A 148 -39.23 -2.19 -8.11
C ALA A 148 -39.21 -3.73 -7.90
N GLU A 149 -39.06 -4.54 -8.96
CA GLU A 149 -39.19 -6.01 -8.85
C GLU A 149 -37.87 -6.77 -8.65
N ILE A 150 -36.71 -6.10 -8.72
CA ILE A 150 -35.44 -6.85 -8.77
C ILE A 150 -34.77 -7.00 -7.38
N ILE A 151 -35.00 -6.09 -6.42
CA ILE A 151 -34.42 -6.19 -5.07
C ILE A 151 -35.41 -5.61 -4.02
N GLN A 152 -36.07 -6.47 -3.24
CA GLN A 152 -36.92 -6.07 -2.12
C GLN A 152 -36.09 -5.88 -0.82
N THR A 153 -35.15 -4.93 -0.83
CA THR A 153 -34.43 -4.54 0.38
C THR A 153 -34.93 -3.16 0.85
N PRO A 154 -35.39 -3.04 2.11
CA PRO A 154 -35.74 -1.75 2.71
C PRO A 154 -34.67 -0.67 2.51
N ALA A 155 -35.12 0.58 2.33
CA ALA A 155 -34.24 1.73 2.33
C ALA A 155 -33.47 1.83 3.66
N GLY A 156 -32.15 2.04 3.59
CA GLY A 156 -31.28 2.10 4.77
C GLY A 156 -30.58 0.78 5.13
N ASP A 157 -30.89 -0.33 4.43
CA ASP A 157 -30.11 -1.56 4.56
C ASP A 157 -28.68 -1.37 4.03
N VAL A 158 -27.71 -1.98 4.71
CA VAL A 158 -26.32 -2.05 4.26
C VAL A 158 -26.09 -3.40 3.62
N LEU A 159 -25.72 -3.39 2.34
CA LEU A 159 -25.24 -4.57 1.64
C LEU A 159 -23.74 -4.68 1.84
N LYS A 160 -23.31 -5.76 2.48
CA LYS A 160 -21.90 -6.06 2.71
C LYS A 160 -21.47 -7.16 1.77
N PHE A 161 -20.53 -6.85 0.89
CA PHE A 161 -19.97 -7.80 -0.05
C PHE A 161 -18.58 -8.21 0.43
N SER A 162 -18.37 -9.51 0.61
CA SER A 162 -17.09 -10.08 1.05
C SER A 162 -16.48 -10.96 -0.04
N PHE A 163 -15.21 -10.70 -0.39
CA PHE A 163 -14.46 -11.47 -1.39
C PHE A 163 -13.13 -11.95 -0.82
N PHE A 164 -12.86 -13.25 -0.85
CA PHE A 164 -11.59 -13.80 -0.38
C PHE A 164 -10.46 -13.73 -1.44
N ASP A 165 -10.81 -13.75 -2.73
CA ASP A 165 -9.89 -13.60 -3.86
C ASP A 165 -10.69 -13.16 -5.11
N ILE A 166 -10.75 -11.87 -5.46
CA ILE A 166 -11.56 -11.39 -6.60
C ILE A 166 -11.18 -12.07 -7.93
N ALA A 167 -9.92 -12.45 -8.13
CA ALA A 167 -9.45 -13.03 -9.38
C ALA A 167 -9.82 -14.51 -9.52
N LYS A 168 -10.06 -15.21 -8.40
CA LYS A 168 -10.40 -16.64 -8.40
C LYS A 168 -11.76 -16.97 -7.82
N SER A 169 -12.43 -16.00 -7.20
CA SER A 169 -13.69 -16.26 -6.51
C SER A 169 -14.83 -16.37 -7.51
N ASN A 170 -15.42 -17.56 -7.54
CA ASN A 170 -16.70 -17.84 -8.18
C ASN A 170 -17.87 -17.68 -7.20
N ARG A 171 -17.61 -17.16 -6.00
CA ARG A 171 -18.60 -16.96 -4.93
C ARG A 171 -18.46 -15.56 -4.35
N VAL A 172 -19.59 -14.93 -4.10
CA VAL A 172 -19.68 -13.64 -3.41
C VAL A 172 -20.56 -13.89 -2.19
N ASP A 173 -20.00 -13.70 -1.00
CA ASP A 173 -20.81 -13.73 0.21
C ASP A 173 -21.42 -12.34 0.36
N VAL A 174 -22.75 -12.29 0.38
CA VAL A 174 -23.54 -11.07 0.53
C VAL A 174 -24.28 -11.16 1.84
N ASP A 175 -23.88 -10.33 2.79
CA ASP A 175 -24.59 -10.16 4.06
C ASP A 175 -25.44 -8.89 4.01
N ILE A 176 -26.61 -8.95 4.63
CA ILE A 176 -27.53 -7.81 4.75
C ILE A 176 -27.62 -7.44 6.22
N ASP A 177 -27.01 -6.32 6.58
CA ASP A 177 -27.15 -5.75 7.92
C ASP A 177 -28.37 -4.82 7.92
N ARG A 178 -29.45 -5.29 8.54
CA ARG A 178 -30.66 -4.48 8.78
C ARG A 178 -30.40 -3.51 9.92
N ILE A 179 -30.42 -2.22 9.62
CA ILE A 179 -30.45 -1.19 10.64
C ILE A 179 -31.87 -1.18 11.23
N VAL A 180 -32.04 -1.85 12.37
CA VAL A 180 -33.30 -1.81 13.12
C VAL A 180 -33.36 -0.46 13.86
N ASN A 181 -34.16 0.47 13.35
CA ASN A 181 -34.59 1.66 14.09
C ASN A 181 -35.77 1.34 14.99
#